data_AF-A0A5K0Y375-F1
#
_entry.id   AF-A0A5K0Y375-F1
#
_cell.length_a   1.000
_cell.length_b   1.000
_cell.length_c   1.000
_cell.angle_alpha   90.00
_cell.angle_beta   90.00
_cell.angle_gamma   90.00
#
_symmetry.space_group_name_H-M   'P 1'
#
loop_
_entity.id
_entity.type
_entity.pdbx_description
1 polymer ?
#
loop_
_entity_poly.entity_id
_entity_poly.type
_entity_poly.pdbx_seq_one_letter_code
_entity_poly.pdbx_strand_id
1 'polypeptide(L)'
;VGSPFHKNLKALLSHLIVYVLVYGFYGEKVYVGSSQVYGQALCRVDIPDDVCWECIALASSKIQERQSYGSTTASCATLTRTSPA
;
A
#
# COMPACT_ATOMS: atom_id res chain seq x y z
N VAL A 1 19.50 -2.04 -7.97
CA VAL A 1 18.99 -3.42 -8.14
C VAL A 1 18.07 -3.72 -6.97
N GLY A 2 16.76 -3.78 -7.20
CA GLY A 2 15.76 -3.91 -6.13
C GLY A 2 15.63 -5.35 -5.63
N SER A 3 15.75 -5.54 -4.32
CA SER A 3 15.54 -6.84 -3.67
C SER A 3 14.16 -7.41 -4.01
N PRO A 4 13.95 -8.75 -3.91
CA PRO A 4 12.63 -9.34 -4.07
C PRO A 4 11.57 -8.65 -3.20
N PHE A 5 11.92 -8.30 -1.97
CA PHE A 5 11.10 -7.46 -1.09
C PHE A 5 10.69 -6.12 -1.73
N HIS A 6 11.64 -5.35 -2.27
CA HIS A 6 11.36 -4.04 -2.85
C HIS A 6 10.44 -4.12 -4.08
N LYS A 7 10.61 -5.16 -4.91
CA LYS A 7 9.74 -5.41 -6.06
C LYS A 7 8.32 -5.75 -5.62
N ASN A 8 8.21 -6.62 -4.62
CA ASN A 8 6.91 -7.08 -4.13
C ASN A 8 6.17 -5.97 -3.39
N LEU A 9 6.89 -5.15 -2.62
CA LEU A 9 6.34 -3.97 -1.96
C LEU A 9 5.80 -2.96 -2.99
N LYS A 10 6.55 -2.70 -4.07
CA LYS A 10 6.09 -1.80 -5.14
C LYS A 10 4.83 -2.33 -5.84
N ALA A 11 4.77 -3.64 -6.14
CA ALA A 11 3.60 -4.26 -6.73
C ALA A 11 2.38 -4.18 -5.80
N LEU A 12 2.57 -4.54 -4.52
CA LEU A 12 1.53 -4.45 -3.48
C LEU A 12 0.94 -3.03 -3.41
N LEU A 13 1.79 -2.00 -3.27
CA LEU A 13 1.33 -0.62 -3.18
C LEU A 13 0.56 -0.17 -4.44
N SER A 14 0.98 -0.63 -5.63
CA SER A 14 0.28 -0.33 -6.89
C SER A 14 -1.12 -0.96 -6.92
N HIS A 15 -1.27 -2.20 -6.45
CA HIS A 15 -2.57 -2.86 -6.36
C HIS A 15 -3.48 -2.17 -5.34
N LEU A 16 -2.94 -1.84 -4.15
CA LEU A 16 -3.68 -1.15 -3.10
C LEU A 16 -4.31 0.16 -3.62
N ILE A 17 -3.55 0.97 -4.37
CA ILE A 17 -4.04 2.24 -4.97
C ILE A 17 -5.22 2.00 -5.92
N VAL A 18 -5.17 0.96 -6.76
CA VAL A 18 -6.21 0.72 -7.77
C VAL A 18 -7.50 0.21 -7.13
N TYR A 19 -7.39 -0.78 -6.23
CA TYR A 19 -8.57 -1.44 -5.68
C TYR A 19 -9.22 -0.67 -4.52
N VAL A 20 -8.46 0.14 -3.77
CA VAL A 20 -9.05 0.96 -2.70
C VAL A 20 -10.01 2.01 -3.25
N LEU A 21 -9.83 2.48 -4.49
CA LEU A 21 -10.78 3.39 -5.14
C LEU A 21 -12.13 2.73 -5.44
N VAL A 22 -12.12 1.42 -5.70
CA VAL A 22 -13.34 0.67 -6.03
C VAL A 22 -14.11 0.29 -4.76
N TYR A 23 -13.39 -0.05 -3.70
CA TYR A 23 -13.99 -0.68 -2.51
C TYR A 23 -13.95 0.20 -1.25
N GLY A 24 -13.24 1.33 -1.26
CA GLY A 24 -12.93 2.14 -0.07
C GLY A 24 -11.94 1.50 0.90
N PHE A 25 -11.79 0.17 0.85
CA PHE A 25 -10.84 -0.63 1.60
C PHE A 25 -10.37 -1.81 0.75
N TYR A 26 -9.07 -2.10 0.77
CA TYR A 26 -8.52 -3.27 0.07
C TYR A 26 -7.28 -3.80 0.79
N GLY A 27 -7.08 -5.13 0.76
CA GLY A 27 -5.90 -5.78 1.32
C GLY A 27 -5.49 -6.98 0.49
N GLU A 28 -4.18 -7.17 0.33
CA GLU A 28 -3.61 -8.22 -0.51
C GLU A 28 -2.27 -8.70 0.05
N LYS A 29 -1.87 -9.90 -0.37
CA LYS A 29 -0.54 -10.45 -0.18
C LYS A 29 0.13 -10.62 -1.54
N VAL A 30 1.37 -10.13 -1.68
CA VAL A 30 2.20 -10.34 -2.87
C VAL A 30 3.35 -11.26 -2.51
N TYR A 31 3.50 -12.32 -3.30
CA TYR A 31 4.55 -13.32 -3.16
C TYR A 31 5.20 -13.57 -4.51
N VAL A 32 6.36 -12.96 -4.74
CA VAL A 32 7.22 -13.28 -5.88
C VAL A 32 8.63 -13.60 -5.35
N GLY A 33 9.08 -14.84 -5.56
CA GLY A 33 10.33 -15.33 -4.99
C GLY A 33 10.24 -15.54 -3.47
N SER A 34 11.34 -15.28 -2.75
CA SER A 34 11.46 -15.60 -1.31
C SER A 34 10.92 -14.54 -0.34
N SER A 35 10.34 -13.44 -0.83
CA SER A 35 9.85 -12.35 0.03
C SER A 35 8.34 -12.23 -0.04
N GLN A 36 7.67 -12.48 1.08
CA GLN A 36 6.24 -12.25 1.21
C GLN A 36 5.97 -10.87 1.82
N VAL A 37 5.15 -10.07 1.14
CA VAL A 37 4.62 -8.82 1.68
C VAL A 37 3.11 -8.87 1.74
N TYR A 38 2.57 -8.36 2.83
CA TYR A 38 1.15 -8.14 3.02
C TYR A 38 0.90 -6.64 3.17
N GLY A 39 -0.24 -6.16 2.70
CA GLY A 39 -0.64 -4.81 3.00
C GLY A 39 -2.14 -4.58 2.83
N GLN A 40 -2.56 -3.45 3.37
CA GLN A 40 -3.94 -2.99 3.34
C GLN A 40 -3.97 -1.47 3.20
N ALA A 41 -4.96 -0.97 2.49
CA ALA A 41 -5.26 0.42 2.28
C ALA A 41 -6.72 0.70 2.61
N LEU A 42 -6.97 1.87 3.18
CA LEU A 42 -8.29 2.37 3.53
C LEU A 42 -8.36 3.85 3.14
N CYS A 43 -9.42 4.24 2.47
CA CYS A 43 -9.81 5.63 2.31
C CYS A 43 -11.02 5.95 3.16
N ARG A 44 -11.15 7.22 3.54
CA ARG A 44 -12.42 7.74 4.06
C ARG A 44 -13.48 7.60 2.96
N VAL A 45 -14.73 7.35 3.34
CA VAL A 45 -15.81 7.05 2.36
C VAL A 45 -16.50 8.33 1.88
N ASP A 46 -16.32 9.43 2.58
CA ASP A 46 -16.91 10.76 2.28
C ASP A 46 -16.00 11.64 1.42
N ILE A 47 -14.88 11.12 0.92
CA ILE A 47 -13.96 11.87 0.04
C ILE A 47 -14.07 11.41 -1.41
N PRO A 48 -13.82 12.30 -2.38
CA PRO A 48 -13.71 11.94 -3.79
C PRO A 48 -12.57 10.95 -4.08
N ASP A 49 -12.71 10.19 -5.17
CA ASP A 49 -11.75 9.17 -5.61
C ASP A 49 -10.35 9.75 -5.90
N ASP A 50 -10.26 10.95 -6.47
CA ASP A 50 -9.00 11.64 -6.73
C ASP A 50 -8.26 11.97 -5.42
N VAL A 51 -8.99 12.41 -4.40
CA VAL A 51 -8.44 12.68 -3.07
C VAL A 51 -7.96 11.40 -2.40
N CYS A 52 -8.71 10.29 -2.55
CA CYS A 52 -8.29 8.97 -2.07
C CYS A 52 -7.02 8.51 -2.79
N TRP A 53 -6.97 8.61 -4.12
CA TRP A 53 -5.84 8.21 -4.93
C TRP A 53 -4.57 8.95 -4.53
N GLU A 54 -4.64 10.29 -4.44
CA GLU A 54 -3.50 11.13 -4.06
C GLU A 54 -2.99 10.76 -2.66
N CYS A 55 -3.90 10.53 -1.72
CA CYS A 55 -3.55 10.15 -0.36
C CYS A 55 -2.79 8.82 -0.31
N ILE A 56 -3.29 7.78 -0.99
CA ILE A 56 -2.65 6.46 -1.01
C ILE A 56 -1.33 6.50 -1.80
N ALA A 57 -1.24 7.29 -2.86
CA ALA A 57 0.00 7.48 -3.61
C ALA A 57 1.09 8.14 -2.74
N LEU A 58 0.76 9.20 -2.00
CA LEU A 58 1.67 9.85 -1.06
C LEU A 58 2.08 8.92 0.09
N ALA A 59 1.12 8.17 0.66
CA ALA A 59 1.39 7.16 1.67
C ALA A 59 2.36 6.09 1.14
N SER A 60 2.14 5.63 -0.08
CA SER A 60 2.99 4.63 -0.76
C SER A 60 4.42 5.13 -0.99
N SER A 61 4.60 6.39 -1.41
CA SER A 61 5.94 7.00 -1.56
C SER A 61 6.67 7.04 -0.22
N LYS A 62 5.99 7.47 0.85
CA LYS A 62 6.57 7.52 2.20
C LYS A 62 6.99 6.14 2.72
N ILE A 63 6.18 5.11 2.44
CA ILE A 63 6.50 3.71 2.80
C ILE A 63 7.77 3.26 2.09
N GLN A 64 7.91 3.56 0.79
CA GLN A 64 9.09 3.19 0.01
C GLN A 64 10.34 3.95 0.44
N GLU A 65 10.25 5.27 0.62
CA GLU A 65 11.37 6.14 0.98
C GLU A 65 11.91 5.84 2.38
N ARG A 66 11.01 5.66 3.35
CA ARG A 66 11.39 5.49 4.76
C ARG A 66 11.55 4.03 5.17
N GLN A 67 11.24 3.08 4.28
CA GLN A 67 11.06 1.66 4.61
C GLN A 67 10.13 1.48 5.83
N SER A 68 9.08 2.30 5.89
CA SER A 68 8.10 2.29 6.98
C SER A 68 7.08 1.17 6.77
N TYR A 69 6.54 0.62 7.85
CA TYR A 69 5.47 -0.38 7.80
C TYR A 69 4.08 0.23 7.60
N GLY A 70 3.96 1.55 7.54
CA GLY A 70 2.68 2.19 7.28
C GLY A 70 2.73 3.71 7.23
N SER A 71 1.61 4.29 6.83
CA SER A 71 1.36 5.72 6.80
C SER A 71 -0.12 6.00 7.01
N THR A 72 -0.45 6.94 7.90
CA THR A 72 -1.82 7.34 8.22
C THR A 72 -1.95 8.84 8.08
N THR A 73 -3.08 9.29 7.54
CA THR A 73 -3.46 10.70 7.41
C THR A 73 -4.93 10.88 7.82
N ALA A 74 -5.46 12.10 7.69
CA ALA A 74 -6.88 12.38 7.92
C ALA A 74 -7.83 11.78 6.84
N SER A 75 -7.29 11.38 5.68
CA SER A 75 -8.06 10.96 4.51
C SER A 75 -7.87 9.49 4.15
N CYS A 76 -6.76 8.88 4.55
CA CYS A 76 -6.46 7.49 4.27
C CYS A 76 -5.44 6.88 5.24
N ALA A 77 -5.36 5.56 5.23
CA ALA A 77 -4.32 4.79 5.91
C ALA A 77 -3.79 3.69 4.99
N THR A 78 -2.49 3.41 5.06
CA THR A 78 -1.84 2.28 4.40
C THR A 78 -0.95 1.57 5.41
N LEU A 79 -1.08 0.25 5.52
CA LEU A 79 -0.26 -0.59 6.38
C LEU A 79 0.35 -1.70 5.54
N THR A 80 1.63 -1.96 5.73
CA THR A 80 2.38 -3.04 5.08
C THR A 80 3.13 -3.83 6.14
N ARG A 81 3.20 -5.14 5.97
CA ARG A 81 3.93 -6.04 6.87
C ARG A 81 4.69 -7.07 6.05
N THR A 82 5.91 -7.34 6.47
CA THR A 82 6.67 -8.51 6.01
C THR A 82 6.25 -9.72 6.85
N SER A 83 5.88 -10.82 6.20
CA SER A 83 5.90 -12.10 6.90
C SER A 83 7.32 -12.63 6.84
N PRO A 84 7.95 -13.02 7.96
CA PRO A 84 9.05 -13.96 7.86
C PRO A 84 8.53 -15.22 7.16
N ALA A 85 9.34 -15.75 6.24
CA ALA A 85 9.12 -17.05 5.63
C ALA A 85 9.27 -18.15 6.66
#